data_AF-A0A9W9HTQ4-F1
#
_entry.id   AF-A0A9W9HTQ4-F1
#
_cell.length_a   1.000
_cell.length_b   1.000
_cell.length_c   1.000
_cell.angle_alpha   90.00
_cell.angle_beta   90.00
_cell.angle_gamma   90.00
#
_symmetry.space_group_name_H-M   'P 1'
#
loop_
_entity.id
_entity.type
_entity.pdbx_description
1 polymer ?
#
loop_
_entity_poly.entity_id
_entity_poly.type
_entity_poly.pdbx_seq_one_letter_code
_entity_poly.pdbx_strand_id
1 'polypeptide(L)'
;MYAEPKLESLPIELNILILFRVPDGDTLQSLVLASPGYHHAYLVVREELLKSLLKEQYTEFLDLAEALIAVRSKILHFTAQRERAIALPDSWRRRNETRELSKPLPRSIHEPDGLEEIIDLLHFHRMLNFFEDFLVHAPRPPWIQAAQWENELLPLRLSCCEKQRFLRALCRFQVLRNIFGDAEFRRDHDMKVWQIGETGRSIDGSSESSAGTIVKEAYKLFYGTMLPWEHDEMGSVFGYLISKIAAICGEVTDDLRQLMKRTPCDNFWDILPMEQRPPLGAIDCESDLIHFDRQFLGLAGLGPEFLYRILQMDQLSRRNMIIVNTRS
;
A
#
# COMPACT_ATOMS: atom_id res chain seq x y z
N MET A 1 -2.08 41.09 37.39
CA MET A 1 -1.49 40.04 36.53
C MET A 1 -2.64 39.32 35.87
N TYR A 2 -2.88 39.54 34.58
CA TYR A 2 -3.84 38.73 33.82
C TYR A 2 -3.17 37.38 33.56
N ALA A 3 -3.81 36.29 34.00
CA ALA A 3 -3.34 34.94 33.69
C ALA A 3 -3.38 34.77 32.18
N GLU A 4 -2.26 34.35 31.58
CA GLU A 4 -2.26 33.94 30.17
C GLU A 4 -3.30 32.82 30.00
N PRO A 5 -4.25 32.96 29.06
CA PRO A 5 -5.22 31.91 28.80
C PRO A 5 -4.47 30.68 28.31
N LYS A 6 -4.31 29.69 29.18
CA LYS A 6 -3.77 28.40 28.79
C LYS A 6 -4.83 27.66 27.99
N LEU A 7 -4.43 26.92 26.96
CA LEU A 7 -5.34 26.09 26.17
C LEU A 7 -6.21 25.15 27.03
N GLU A 8 -5.74 24.82 28.24
CA GLU A 8 -6.47 24.01 29.23
C GLU A 8 -7.66 24.72 29.90
N SER A 9 -7.79 26.05 29.80
CA SER A 9 -8.92 26.79 30.38
C SER A 9 -10.14 26.85 29.46
N LEU A 10 -10.05 26.29 28.25
CA LEU A 10 -11.18 26.24 27.32
C LEU A 10 -12.20 25.18 27.76
N PRO A 11 -13.51 25.51 27.75
CA PRO A 11 -14.57 24.52 27.89
C PRO A 11 -14.43 23.38 26.88
N ILE A 12 -14.91 22.19 27.27
CA ILE A 12 -14.80 20.99 26.43
C ILE A 12 -15.48 21.18 25.07
N GLU A 13 -16.57 21.94 25.01
CA GLU A 13 -17.31 22.25 23.79
C GLU A 13 -16.46 23.06 22.81
N LEU A 14 -15.65 24.00 23.30
CA LEU A 14 -14.73 24.76 22.45
C LEU A 14 -13.58 23.88 21.95
N ASN A 15 -13.07 22.99 22.81
CA ASN A 15 -12.05 22.03 22.39
C ASN A 15 -12.58 21.09 21.30
N ILE A 16 -13.82 20.59 21.43
CA ILE A 16 -14.49 19.78 20.41
C ILE A 16 -14.62 20.56 19.10
N LEU A 17 -15.10 21.80 19.14
CA LEU A 17 -15.25 22.64 17.94
C LEU A 17 -13.91 22.88 17.24
N ILE A 18 -12.84 23.09 18.00
CA ILE A 18 -11.49 23.23 17.44
C ILE A 18 -11.06 21.94 16.75
N LEU A 19 -11.26 20.78 17.38
CA LEU A 19 -10.92 19.48 16.81
C LEU A 19 -11.65 19.24 15.47
N PHE A 20 -12.94 19.57 15.36
CA PHE A 20 -13.72 19.45 14.11
C PHE A 20 -13.31 20.43 13.00
N ARG A 21 -12.42 21.39 13.27
CA ARG A 21 -11.91 22.35 12.28
C ARG A 21 -10.49 22.04 11.81
N VAL A 22 -9.90 20.95 12.30
CA VAL A 22 -8.56 20.53 11.94
C VAL A 22 -8.55 19.98 10.51
N PRO A 23 -7.61 20.41 9.65
CA PRO A 23 -7.62 20.03 8.22
C PRO A 23 -7.07 18.61 7.96
N ASP A 24 -6.24 18.07 8.85
CA ASP A 24 -5.51 16.82 8.61
C ASP A 24 -5.23 16.01 9.89
N GLY A 25 -4.88 14.73 9.71
CA GLY A 25 -4.64 13.82 10.82
C GLY A 25 -3.38 14.13 11.65
N ASP A 26 -2.34 14.71 11.06
CA ASP A 26 -1.09 15.02 11.77
C ASP A 26 -1.28 16.22 12.70
N THR A 27 -2.02 17.23 12.25
CA THR A 27 -2.45 18.36 13.09
C THR A 27 -3.35 17.88 14.23
N LEU A 28 -4.28 16.95 13.95
CA LEU A 28 -5.16 16.36 14.96
C LEU A 28 -4.34 15.62 16.03
N GLN A 29 -3.41 14.77 15.60
CA GLN A 29 -2.52 14.04 16.48
C GLN A 29 -1.69 14.99 17.36
N SER A 30 -1.14 16.06 16.76
CA SER A 30 -0.34 17.05 17.47
C SER A 30 -1.15 17.76 18.57
N LEU A 31 -2.39 18.17 18.28
CA LEU A 31 -3.27 18.81 19.25
C LEU A 31 -3.65 17.87 20.40
N VAL A 32 -3.97 16.62 20.08
CA VAL A 32 -4.31 15.58 21.07
C VAL A 32 -3.13 15.28 21.99
N LEU A 33 -1.90 15.27 21.47
CA LEU A 33 -0.69 15.04 22.27
C LEU A 33 -0.25 16.28 23.05
N ALA A 34 -0.62 17.49 22.61
CA ALA A 34 -0.19 18.74 23.23
C ALA A 34 -0.91 19.09 24.53
N SER A 35 -2.12 18.56 24.78
CA SER A 35 -2.89 18.89 25.98
C SER A 35 -3.84 17.77 26.43
N PRO A 36 -3.92 17.49 27.75
CA PRO A 36 -4.93 16.59 28.30
C PRO A 36 -6.38 17.01 27.99
N GLY A 37 -6.64 18.31 27.85
CA GLY A 37 -7.97 18.84 27.52
C GLY A 37 -8.42 18.43 26.12
N TYR A 38 -7.53 18.55 25.12
CA TYR A 38 -7.79 18.06 23.76
C TYR A 38 -7.84 16.55 23.70
N HIS A 39 -6.98 15.85 24.44
CA HIS A 39 -7.05 14.39 24.52
C HIS A 39 -8.41 13.92 25.05
N HIS A 40 -8.92 14.55 26.12
CA HIS A 40 -10.24 14.23 26.65
C HIS A 40 -11.36 14.55 25.65
N ALA A 41 -11.34 15.74 25.05
CA ALA A 41 -12.31 16.13 24.02
C ALA A 41 -12.29 15.15 22.83
N TYR A 42 -11.11 14.75 22.37
CA TYR A 42 -10.92 13.77 21.31
C TYR A 42 -11.55 12.43 21.66
N LEU A 43 -11.33 11.91 22.88
CA LEU A 43 -11.94 10.62 23.29
C LEU A 43 -13.47 10.67 23.29
N VAL A 44 -14.08 11.82 23.60
CA VAL A 44 -15.53 11.99 23.61
C VAL A 44 -16.12 11.93 22.20
N VAL A 45 -15.47 12.54 21.21
CA VAL A 45 -16.00 12.66 19.83
C VAL A 45 -15.22 11.85 18.78
N ARG A 46 -14.35 10.93 19.21
CA ARG A 46 -13.33 10.27 18.37
C ARG A 46 -13.89 9.73 17.07
N GLU A 47 -14.95 8.95 17.15
CA GLU A 47 -15.51 8.28 15.97
C GLU A 47 -16.14 9.27 15.00
N GLU A 48 -16.96 10.21 15.50
CA GLU A 48 -17.62 11.23 14.67
C GLU A 48 -16.60 12.17 14.02
N LEU A 49 -15.59 12.58 14.77
CA LEU A 49 -14.50 13.42 14.30
C LEU A 49 -13.72 12.74 13.18
N LEU A 50 -13.28 11.49 13.38
CA LEU A 50 -12.54 10.75 12.36
C LEU A 50 -13.40 10.43 11.14
N LYS A 51 -14.70 10.16 11.32
CA LYS A 51 -15.66 10.05 10.19
C LYS A 51 -15.77 11.35 9.40
N SER A 52 -15.80 12.50 10.06
CA SER A 52 -15.82 13.82 9.41
C SER A 52 -14.56 14.04 8.59
N LEU A 53 -13.39 13.83 9.21
CA LEU A 53 -12.09 13.97 8.56
C LEU A 53 -11.96 13.04 7.34
N LEU A 54 -12.39 11.79 7.47
CA LEU A 54 -12.40 10.83 6.38
C LEU A 54 -13.26 11.31 5.20
N LYS A 55 -14.48 11.80 5.48
CA LYS A 55 -15.36 12.32 4.43
C LYS A 55 -14.68 13.49 3.70
N GLU A 56 -14.13 14.46 4.43
CA GLU A 56 -13.45 15.61 3.84
C GLU A 56 -12.27 15.19 2.95
N GLN A 57 -11.49 14.20 3.37
CA GLN A 57 -10.32 13.70 2.62
C GLN A 57 -10.67 13.00 1.30
N TYR A 58 -11.77 12.24 1.26
CA TYR A 58 -12.14 11.45 0.08
C TYR A 58 -13.10 12.17 -0.89
N THR A 59 -13.92 13.11 -0.41
CA THR A 59 -15.05 13.69 -1.17
C THR A 59 -14.64 14.34 -2.50
N GLU A 60 -13.43 14.89 -2.60
CA GLU A 60 -13.02 15.66 -3.78
C GLU A 60 -12.33 14.81 -4.87
N PHE A 61 -11.66 13.72 -4.52
CA PHE A 61 -10.69 13.08 -5.44
C PHE A 61 -10.84 11.57 -5.62
N LEU A 62 -11.58 10.85 -4.75
CA LEU A 62 -11.69 9.39 -4.84
C LEU A 62 -13.02 8.88 -4.26
N ASP A 63 -13.71 8.02 -5.02
CA ASP A 63 -14.89 7.31 -4.51
C ASP A 63 -14.47 6.43 -3.32
N LEU A 64 -15.04 6.70 -2.14
CA LEU A 64 -14.74 5.98 -0.90
C LEU A 64 -14.92 4.46 -1.05
N ALA A 65 -15.81 4.01 -1.94
CA ALA A 65 -16.00 2.60 -2.23
C ALA A 65 -14.73 1.93 -2.80
N GLU A 66 -13.90 2.65 -3.58
CA GLU A 66 -12.63 2.12 -4.09
C GLU A 66 -11.65 1.84 -2.94
N ALA A 67 -11.56 2.78 -1.99
CA ALA A 67 -10.69 2.65 -0.83
C ALA A 67 -11.19 1.60 0.17
N LEU A 68 -12.50 1.52 0.40
CA LEU A 68 -13.12 0.51 1.26
C LEU A 68 -12.81 -0.91 0.77
N ILE A 69 -12.89 -1.16 -0.53
CA ILE A 69 -12.58 -2.49 -1.07
C ILE A 69 -11.10 -2.82 -0.95
N ALA A 70 -10.21 -1.85 -1.15
CA ALA A 70 -8.78 -2.00 -0.89
C ALA A 70 -8.52 -2.38 0.59
N VAL A 71 -9.09 -1.65 1.54
CA VAL A 71 -8.95 -1.94 2.99
C VAL A 71 -9.55 -3.30 3.36
N ARG A 72 -10.78 -3.59 2.92
CA ARG A 72 -11.48 -4.85 3.24
C ARG A 72 -10.84 -6.09 2.62
N SER A 73 -10.13 -5.92 1.50
CA SER A 73 -9.42 -7.02 0.85
C SER A 73 -8.16 -7.46 1.62
N LYS A 74 -7.63 -6.64 2.53
CA LYS A 74 -6.36 -6.87 3.26
C LYS A 74 -6.23 -8.24 3.94
N ILE A 75 -7.36 -8.82 4.38
CA ILE A 75 -7.41 -10.12 5.07
C ILE A 75 -7.81 -11.29 4.16
N LEU A 76 -7.96 -11.05 2.87
CA LEU A 76 -8.42 -12.04 1.89
C LEU A 76 -7.24 -12.51 1.06
N HIS A 77 -6.94 -13.81 1.11
CA HIS A 77 -6.01 -14.44 0.18
C HIS A 77 -6.76 -15.47 -0.65
N PHE A 78 -6.57 -15.44 -1.97
CA PHE A 78 -7.34 -16.24 -2.92
C PHE A 78 -7.25 -17.75 -2.63
N THR A 79 -6.06 -18.23 -2.27
CA THR A 79 -5.80 -19.63 -1.96
C THR A 79 -6.53 -20.11 -0.70
N ALA A 80 -6.71 -19.25 0.29
CA ALA A 80 -7.35 -19.58 1.57
C ALA A 80 -8.86 -19.29 1.59
N GLN A 81 -9.31 -18.25 0.87
CA GLN A 81 -10.66 -17.70 0.99
C GLN A 81 -11.28 -17.39 -0.39
N ARG A 82 -11.23 -18.35 -1.32
CA ARG A 82 -11.65 -18.19 -2.73
C ARG A 82 -13.02 -17.54 -2.89
N GLU A 83 -14.04 -18.03 -2.19
CA GLU A 83 -15.42 -17.51 -2.31
C GLU A 83 -15.52 -16.04 -1.91
N ARG A 84 -14.89 -15.65 -0.79
CA ARG A 84 -14.87 -14.26 -0.32
C ARG A 84 -14.02 -13.37 -1.22
N ALA A 85 -12.90 -13.89 -1.72
CA ALA A 85 -12.02 -13.23 -2.67
C ALA A 85 -12.71 -12.95 -4.02
N ILE A 86 -13.67 -13.77 -4.43
CA ILE A 86 -14.51 -13.52 -5.62
C ILE A 86 -15.66 -12.57 -5.28
N ALA A 87 -16.34 -12.80 -4.16
CA ALA A 87 -17.54 -12.06 -3.78
C ALA A 87 -17.25 -10.57 -3.50
N LEU A 88 -16.09 -10.23 -2.93
CA LEU A 88 -15.77 -8.84 -2.60
C LEU A 88 -15.64 -7.96 -3.87
N PRO A 89 -14.78 -8.28 -4.87
CA PRO A 89 -14.75 -7.54 -6.14
C PRO A 89 -16.06 -7.60 -6.92
N ASP A 90 -16.82 -8.70 -6.84
CA ASP A 90 -18.15 -8.80 -7.45
C ASP A 90 -19.14 -7.78 -6.85
N SER A 91 -19.18 -7.66 -5.51
CA SER A 91 -20.06 -6.72 -4.82
C SER A 91 -19.75 -5.27 -5.17
N TRP A 92 -18.47 -4.94 -5.34
CA TRP A 92 -18.03 -3.61 -5.77
C TRP A 92 -18.38 -3.29 -7.22
N ARG A 93 -18.27 -4.27 -8.13
CA ARG A 93 -18.69 -4.11 -9.53
C ARG A 93 -20.18 -3.87 -9.66
N ARG A 94 -20.98 -4.65 -8.92
CA ARG A 94 -22.45 -4.56 -8.93
C ARG A 94 -23.00 -3.50 -7.98
N ARG A 95 -22.16 -2.59 -7.49
CA ARG A 95 -22.55 -1.60 -6.46
C ARG A 95 -23.79 -0.80 -6.81
N ASN A 96 -23.91 -0.41 -8.08
CA ASN A 96 -25.05 0.36 -8.57
C ASN A 96 -26.33 -0.50 -8.61
N GLU A 97 -26.23 -1.78 -8.97
CA GLU A 97 -27.35 -2.72 -8.98
C GLU A 97 -27.82 -3.02 -7.54
N THR A 98 -26.88 -3.20 -6.60
CA THR A 98 -27.20 -3.46 -5.19
C THR A 98 -27.76 -2.24 -4.46
N ARG A 99 -27.41 -1.02 -4.91
CA ARG A 99 -27.94 0.23 -4.33
C ARG A 99 -29.43 0.37 -4.57
N GLU A 100 -29.90 -0.01 -5.76
CA GLU A 100 -31.32 0.04 -6.15
C GLU A 100 -32.14 -1.06 -5.43
N LEU A 101 -31.53 -2.21 -5.12
CA LEU A 101 -32.22 -3.39 -4.61
C LEU A 101 -32.51 -3.40 -3.10
N SER A 102 -32.13 -2.35 -2.36
CA SER A 102 -32.63 -2.05 -1.00
C SER A 102 -32.73 -3.25 -0.04
N LYS A 103 -31.78 -4.19 -0.07
CA LYS A 103 -31.59 -5.14 1.02
C LYS A 103 -30.27 -4.80 1.70
N PRO A 104 -30.27 -4.54 3.02
CA PRO A 104 -29.03 -4.28 3.73
C PRO A 104 -28.19 -5.55 3.65
N LEU A 105 -27.17 -5.54 2.81
CA LEU A 105 -26.07 -6.48 2.98
C LEU A 105 -25.48 -6.23 4.37
N PRO A 106 -24.92 -7.27 5.05
CA PRO A 106 -24.37 -7.12 6.40
C PRO A 106 -23.25 -6.08 6.53
N ARG A 107 -22.70 -5.58 5.41
CA ARG A 107 -21.68 -4.52 5.33
C ARG A 107 -22.01 -3.61 4.16
N SER A 108 -22.19 -2.32 4.44
CA SER A 108 -22.38 -1.32 3.38
C SER A 108 -21.07 -1.15 2.63
N ILE A 109 -21.05 -1.30 1.30
CA ILE A 109 -19.87 -1.02 0.47
C ILE A 109 -19.59 0.48 0.32
N HIS A 110 -20.44 1.33 0.88
CA HIS A 110 -20.38 2.79 0.76
C HIS A 110 -19.97 3.49 2.06
N GLU A 111 -20.04 2.79 3.19
CA GLU A 111 -19.75 3.36 4.50
C GLU A 111 -18.86 2.42 5.31
N PRO A 112 -17.99 2.97 6.16
CA PRO A 112 -17.17 2.17 7.05
C PRO A 112 -18.01 1.52 8.17
N ASP A 113 -17.69 0.28 8.51
CA ASP A 113 -18.41 -0.55 9.48
C ASP A 113 -18.08 -0.17 10.95
N GLY A 114 -17.02 0.60 11.20
CA GLY A 114 -16.62 1.02 12.54
C GLY A 114 -15.30 1.79 12.62
N LEU A 115 -14.89 2.12 13.84
CA LEU A 115 -13.72 2.95 14.14
C LEU A 115 -12.41 2.40 13.56
N GLU A 116 -12.18 1.09 13.66
CA GLU A 116 -10.97 0.45 13.13
C GLU A 116 -10.87 0.60 11.61
N GLU A 117 -11.99 0.40 10.88
CA GLU A 117 -12.01 0.58 9.43
C GLU A 117 -11.80 2.06 9.03
N ILE A 118 -12.28 3.00 9.83
CA ILE A 118 -12.01 4.43 9.63
C ILE A 118 -10.51 4.72 9.80
N ILE A 119 -9.88 4.17 10.83
CA ILE A 119 -8.45 4.33 11.07
C ILE A 119 -7.64 3.72 9.91
N ASP A 120 -7.99 2.52 9.47
CA ASP A 120 -7.36 1.87 8.30
C ASP A 120 -7.52 2.72 7.03
N LEU A 121 -8.69 3.30 6.79
CA LEU A 121 -8.92 4.19 5.65
C LEU A 121 -8.10 5.48 5.74
N LEU A 122 -7.97 6.10 6.91
CA LEU A 122 -7.14 7.28 7.10
C LEU A 122 -5.65 6.97 6.84
N HIS A 123 -5.17 5.82 7.31
CA HIS A 123 -3.81 5.34 6.99
C HIS A 123 -3.65 5.06 5.49
N PHE A 124 -4.66 4.46 4.88
CA PHE A 124 -4.66 4.18 3.45
C PHE A 124 -4.65 5.47 2.62
N HIS A 125 -5.41 6.50 3.01
CA HIS A 125 -5.37 7.82 2.40
C HIS A 125 -3.96 8.46 2.48
N ARG A 126 -3.29 8.36 3.64
CA ARG A 126 -1.91 8.84 3.79
C ARG A 126 -0.96 8.15 2.80
N MET A 127 -1.11 6.84 2.64
CA MET A 127 -0.36 6.05 1.65
C MET A 127 -0.66 6.49 0.22
N LEU A 128 -1.92 6.74 -0.13
CA LEU A 128 -2.29 7.23 -1.46
C LEU A 128 -1.68 8.60 -1.77
N ASN A 129 -1.73 9.53 -0.81
CA ASN A 129 -1.17 10.87 -0.96
C ASN A 129 0.35 10.88 -1.05
N PHE A 130 1.02 9.91 -0.42
CA PHE A 130 2.47 9.77 -0.57
C PHE A 130 2.89 9.59 -2.03
N PHE A 131 2.08 8.88 -2.81
CA PHE A 131 2.34 8.65 -4.23
C PHE A 131 1.98 9.85 -5.13
N GLU A 132 1.55 10.98 -4.58
CA GLU A 132 1.48 12.24 -5.35
C GLU A 132 2.87 12.72 -5.78
N ASP A 133 3.96 12.19 -5.21
CA ASP A 133 5.32 12.39 -5.73
C ASP A 133 5.48 11.91 -7.19
N PHE A 134 4.57 11.06 -7.68
CA PHE A 134 4.42 10.73 -9.10
C PHE A 134 4.40 11.98 -9.99
N LEU A 135 3.76 13.08 -9.54
CA LEU A 135 3.70 14.32 -10.30
C LEU A 135 5.07 14.89 -10.62
N VAL A 136 6.05 14.68 -9.74
CA VAL A 136 7.41 15.21 -9.88
C VAL A 136 8.36 14.15 -10.46
N HIS A 137 8.09 12.86 -10.22
CA HIS A 137 9.00 11.76 -10.54
C HIS A 137 8.41 10.74 -11.53
N ALA A 138 7.42 11.13 -12.34
CA ALA A 138 6.80 10.23 -13.30
C ALA A 138 7.85 9.64 -14.26
N PRO A 139 7.76 8.32 -14.56
CA PRO A 139 8.70 7.67 -15.45
C PRO A 139 8.55 8.24 -16.86
N ARG A 140 9.69 8.52 -17.50
CA ARG A 140 9.70 9.04 -18.87
C ARG A 140 9.12 8.00 -19.85
N PRO A 141 8.12 8.36 -20.67
CA PRO A 141 7.67 7.50 -21.75
C PRO A 141 8.76 7.29 -22.82
N PRO A 142 8.89 6.09 -23.40
CA PRO A 142 10.01 5.76 -24.29
C PRO A 142 10.03 6.60 -25.58
N TRP A 143 8.88 7.12 -26.01
CA TRP A 143 8.74 7.96 -27.21
C TRP A 143 9.05 9.44 -26.99
N ILE A 144 9.30 9.90 -25.76
CA ILE A 144 9.63 11.30 -25.44
C ILE A 144 11.12 11.42 -25.15
N GLN A 145 11.80 12.44 -25.68
CA GLN A 145 13.22 12.68 -25.42
C GLN A 145 13.48 13.07 -23.96
N ALA A 146 14.64 12.68 -23.41
CA ALA A 146 14.97 12.93 -22.00
C ALA A 146 14.96 14.43 -21.64
N ALA A 147 15.62 15.25 -22.46
CA ALA A 147 15.66 16.70 -22.23
C ALA A 147 14.27 17.34 -22.27
N GLN A 148 13.38 16.87 -23.14
CA GLN A 148 12.00 17.35 -23.21
C GLN A 148 11.19 16.95 -21.97
N TRP A 149 11.33 15.70 -21.52
CA TRP A 149 10.63 15.21 -20.34
C TRP A 149 11.01 15.98 -19.08
N GLU A 150 12.31 16.17 -18.86
CA GLU A 150 12.85 16.78 -17.64
C GLU A 150 12.62 18.30 -17.58
N ASN A 151 12.71 19.01 -18.71
CA ASN A 151 12.68 20.47 -18.71
C ASN A 151 11.31 21.07 -19.08
N GLU A 152 10.47 20.35 -19.83
CA GLU A 152 9.21 20.91 -20.36
C GLU A 152 7.94 20.27 -19.79
N LEU A 153 8.00 18.99 -19.40
CA LEU A 153 6.81 18.21 -19.03
C LEU A 153 6.70 17.94 -17.53
N LEU A 154 7.82 17.84 -16.81
CA LEU A 154 7.81 17.74 -15.35
C LEU A 154 7.81 19.14 -14.69
N PRO A 155 7.11 19.33 -13.55
CA PRO A 155 6.19 18.37 -12.93
C PRO A 155 4.86 18.27 -13.70
N LEU A 156 4.28 17.08 -13.72
CA LEU A 156 2.98 16.82 -14.32
C LEU A 156 1.90 17.64 -13.61
N ARG A 157 1.00 18.21 -14.41
CA ARG A 157 -0.21 18.88 -13.91
C ARG A 157 -1.42 18.02 -14.22
N LEU A 158 -1.81 17.18 -13.26
CA LEU A 158 -3.01 16.36 -13.42
C LEU A 158 -4.26 17.19 -13.20
N SER A 159 -5.22 17.06 -14.11
CA SER A 159 -6.61 17.46 -13.89
C SER A 159 -7.23 16.67 -12.74
N CYS A 160 -8.34 17.17 -12.17
CA CYS A 160 -9.10 16.45 -11.14
C CYS A 160 -9.47 15.03 -11.57
N CYS A 161 -9.90 14.87 -12.84
CA CYS A 161 -10.19 13.56 -13.42
C CYS A 161 -8.96 12.65 -13.44
N GLU A 162 -7.79 13.14 -13.87
CA GLU A 162 -6.57 12.32 -13.92
C GLU A 162 -6.07 11.93 -12.53
N LYS A 163 -6.15 12.83 -11.55
CA LYS A 163 -5.85 12.52 -10.15
C LYS A 163 -6.76 11.40 -9.64
N GLN A 164 -8.06 11.48 -9.92
CA GLN A 164 -9.01 10.42 -9.55
C GLN A 164 -8.68 9.07 -10.22
N ARG A 165 -8.30 9.09 -11.51
CA ARG A 165 -7.87 7.88 -12.24
C ARG A 165 -6.63 7.25 -11.61
N PHE A 166 -5.64 8.07 -11.26
CA PHE A 166 -4.41 7.64 -10.60
C PHE A 166 -4.69 6.99 -9.23
N LEU A 167 -5.45 7.65 -8.37
CA LEU A 167 -5.81 7.14 -7.04
C LEU A 167 -6.64 5.86 -7.12
N ARG A 168 -7.58 5.78 -8.07
CA ARG A 168 -8.36 4.56 -8.33
C ARG A 168 -7.48 3.39 -8.78
N ALA A 169 -6.51 3.64 -9.66
CA ALA A 169 -5.56 2.61 -10.08
C ALA A 169 -4.72 2.10 -8.89
N LEU A 170 -4.26 2.97 -7.99
CA LEU A 170 -3.57 2.55 -6.75
C LEU A 170 -4.47 1.67 -5.86
N CYS A 171 -5.74 2.03 -5.68
CA CYS A 171 -6.69 1.20 -4.93
C CYS A 171 -6.82 -0.20 -5.54
N ARG A 172 -6.96 -0.28 -6.86
CA ARG A 172 -7.09 -1.54 -7.59
C ARG A 172 -5.83 -2.40 -7.52
N PHE A 173 -4.65 -1.79 -7.58
CA PHE A 173 -3.41 -2.53 -7.34
C PHE A 173 -3.33 -3.07 -5.92
N GLN A 174 -3.78 -2.31 -4.92
CA GLN A 174 -3.82 -2.81 -3.56
C GLN A 174 -4.79 -3.99 -3.42
N VAL A 175 -5.97 -3.94 -4.06
CA VAL A 175 -6.92 -5.08 -4.08
C VAL A 175 -6.30 -6.31 -4.74
N LEU A 176 -5.68 -6.12 -5.91
CA LEU A 176 -5.02 -7.20 -6.64
C LEU A 176 -3.93 -7.84 -5.79
N ARG A 177 -3.07 -7.02 -5.17
CA ARG A 177 -2.03 -7.46 -4.24
C ARG A 177 -2.62 -8.24 -3.08
N ASN A 178 -3.63 -7.69 -2.40
CA ASN A 178 -4.17 -8.32 -1.20
C ASN A 178 -4.74 -9.71 -1.54
N ILE A 179 -5.53 -9.81 -2.61
CA ILE A 179 -6.24 -11.05 -2.98
C ILE A 179 -5.32 -12.09 -3.63
N PHE A 180 -4.57 -11.69 -4.65
CA PHE A 180 -3.82 -12.61 -5.52
C PHE A 180 -2.32 -12.60 -5.25
N GLY A 181 -1.85 -11.72 -4.38
CA GLY A 181 -0.45 -11.59 -4.04
C GLY A 181 0.07 -12.60 -3.04
N ASP A 182 1.38 -12.82 -3.11
CA ASP A 182 2.11 -13.62 -2.15
C ASP A 182 2.05 -13.02 -0.73
N ALA A 183 2.01 -13.88 0.28
CA ALA A 183 2.12 -13.40 1.66
C ALA A 183 3.46 -12.69 1.87
N GLU A 184 3.42 -11.49 2.45
CA GLU A 184 4.65 -10.78 2.82
C GLU A 184 5.37 -11.53 3.96
N PHE A 185 6.64 -11.82 3.77
CA PHE A 185 7.46 -12.36 4.86
C PHE A 185 7.87 -11.22 5.81
N ARG A 186 7.26 -11.19 7.00
CA ARG A 186 7.63 -10.29 8.09
C ARG A 186 8.50 -11.03 9.11
N ARG A 187 9.65 -10.45 9.46
CA ARG A 187 10.57 -11.02 10.47
C ARG A 187 10.17 -10.73 11.92
N ASP A 188 9.12 -9.96 12.17
CA ASP A 188 8.70 -9.61 13.53
C ASP A 188 7.85 -10.69 14.21
N HIS A 189 8.18 -10.91 15.48
CA HIS A 189 7.70 -11.94 16.40
C HIS A 189 6.20 -11.90 16.77
N ASP A 190 5.35 -11.21 16.00
CA ASP A 190 3.92 -11.07 16.28
C ASP A 190 3.06 -11.69 15.17
N MET A 191 3.48 -12.89 14.72
CA MET A 191 2.56 -13.78 14.04
C MET A 191 1.48 -14.21 15.04
N LYS A 192 0.34 -13.53 14.99
CA LYS A 192 -0.95 -14.16 15.32
C LYS A 192 -1.09 -15.37 14.39
N VAL A 193 -0.62 -16.51 14.90
CA VAL A 193 -0.72 -17.96 14.62
C VAL A 193 -1.62 -18.48 13.47
N TRP A 194 -2.42 -17.66 12.80
CA TRP A 194 -3.26 -18.05 11.67
C TRP A 194 -2.57 -18.07 10.30
N GLN A 195 -1.28 -17.71 10.20
CA GLN A 195 -0.55 -17.64 8.91
C GLN A 195 0.53 -18.72 8.71
N ILE A 196 0.78 -19.62 9.66
CA ILE A 196 1.73 -20.76 9.48
C ILE A 196 1.09 -22.14 9.73
N GLY A 197 -0.20 -22.19 10.13
CA GLY A 197 -0.85 -23.43 10.56
C GLY A 197 -1.25 -24.46 9.50
N GLU A 198 -1.28 -24.13 8.20
CA GLU A 198 -1.82 -25.05 7.18
C GLU A 198 -1.01 -25.20 5.87
N THR A 199 0.24 -24.73 5.82
CA THR A 199 1.16 -25.02 4.70
C THR A 199 2.15 -26.16 5.01
N GLY A 200 1.87 -26.94 6.05
CA GLY A 200 2.58 -28.17 6.42
C GLY A 200 1.95 -29.46 5.90
N ARG A 201 1.13 -29.43 4.84
CA ARG A 201 0.71 -30.66 4.16
C ARG A 201 1.27 -30.70 2.75
N SER A 202 2.28 -31.54 2.58
CA SER A 202 2.53 -32.26 1.34
C SER A 202 1.20 -32.78 0.80
N ILE A 203 0.63 -32.09 -0.18
CA ILE A 203 -0.41 -32.66 -1.03
C ILE A 203 0.33 -33.22 -2.24
N ASP A 204 0.25 -34.54 -2.34
CA ASP A 204 0.60 -35.39 -3.47
C ASP A 204 0.61 -34.66 -4.83
N GLY A 205 1.76 -34.75 -5.50
CA GLY A 205 1.84 -35.60 -6.69
C GLY A 205 0.94 -35.30 -7.90
N SER A 206 0.36 -34.12 -8.07
CA SER A 206 -0.14 -33.63 -9.37
C SER A 206 -0.71 -32.21 -9.26
N SER A 207 -0.01 -31.19 -9.76
CA SER A 207 -0.68 -29.90 -10.02
C SER A 207 0.18 -29.01 -10.91
N GLU A 208 -0.42 -28.43 -11.93
CA GLU A 208 0.10 -27.21 -12.56
C GLU A 208 0.53 -26.23 -11.44
N SER A 209 1.71 -25.63 -11.57
CA SER A 209 2.22 -24.62 -10.62
C SER A 209 1.08 -23.74 -10.08
N SER A 210 0.87 -23.80 -8.76
CA SER A 210 -0.16 -23.02 -8.06
C SER A 210 -0.09 -21.53 -8.40
N ALA A 211 1.12 -21.01 -8.66
CA ALA A 211 1.35 -19.64 -9.13
C ALA A 211 0.74 -19.38 -10.52
N GLY A 212 0.92 -20.31 -11.47
CA GLY A 212 0.31 -20.20 -12.80
C GLY A 212 -1.23 -20.20 -12.76
N THR A 213 -1.81 -20.94 -11.82
CA THR A 213 -3.26 -20.96 -11.59
C THR A 213 -3.75 -19.65 -10.97
N ILE A 214 -3.04 -19.09 -9.98
CA ILE A 214 -3.37 -17.79 -9.37
C ILE A 214 -3.33 -16.66 -10.42
N VAL A 215 -2.30 -16.64 -11.27
CA VAL A 215 -2.20 -15.65 -12.36
C VAL A 215 -3.37 -15.77 -13.32
N LYS A 216 -3.73 -16.98 -13.78
CA LYS A 216 -4.90 -17.21 -14.64
C LYS A 216 -6.20 -16.72 -14.00
N GLU A 217 -6.40 -17.00 -12.71
CA GLU A 217 -7.59 -16.56 -11.98
C GLU A 217 -7.60 -15.04 -11.75
N ALA A 218 -6.46 -14.41 -11.46
CA ALA A 218 -6.35 -12.96 -11.39
C ALA A 218 -6.71 -12.30 -12.73
N TYR A 219 -6.19 -12.85 -13.85
CA TYR A 219 -6.57 -12.40 -15.19
C TYR A 219 -8.06 -12.56 -15.44
N LYS A 220 -8.67 -13.69 -15.08
CA LYS A 220 -10.09 -13.93 -15.34
C LYS A 220 -11.01 -13.07 -14.47
N LEU A 221 -10.74 -13.02 -13.17
CA LEU A 221 -11.64 -12.45 -12.16
C LEU A 221 -11.48 -10.96 -11.97
N PHE A 222 -10.27 -10.45 -12.19
CA PHE A 222 -9.95 -9.04 -12.02
C PHE A 222 -9.88 -8.36 -13.38
N TYR A 223 -8.87 -8.68 -14.18
CA TYR A 223 -8.61 -8.04 -15.47
C TYR A 223 -9.69 -8.30 -16.52
N GLY A 224 -10.21 -9.52 -16.63
CA GLY A 224 -11.19 -9.92 -17.63
C GLY A 224 -12.56 -9.27 -17.47
N THR A 225 -12.75 -8.52 -16.38
CA THR A 225 -14.00 -7.83 -16.06
C THR A 225 -13.86 -6.32 -16.01
N MET A 226 -12.65 -5.82 -16.20
CA MET A 226 -12.37 -4.40 -16.29
C MET A 226 -12.69 -3.90 -17.69
N LEU A 227 -13.13 -2.64 -17.77
CA LEU A 227 -13.26 -1.94 -19.03
C LEU A 227 -11.88 -1.61 -19.59
N PRO A 228 -11.68 -1.53 -20.92
CA PRO A 228 -10.37 -1.28 -21.52
C PRO A 228 -9.63 -0.06 -20.94
N TRP A 229 -10.33 1.05 -20.70
CA TRP A 229 -9.73 2.25 -20.13
C TRP A 229 -9.22 2.07 -18.68
N GLU A 230 -9.77 1.11 -17.93
CA GLU A 230 -9.30 0.77 -16.58
C GLU A 230 -7.95 0.05 -16.62
N HIS A 231 -7.69 -0.72 -17.68
CA HIS A 231 -6.38 -1.32 -17.91
C HIS A 231 -5.33 -0.26 -18.19
N ASP A 232 -5.66 0.77 -18.96
CA ASP A 232 -4.74 1.85 -19.30
C ASP A 232 -4.37 2.69 -18.06
N GLU A 233 -5.36 2.96 -17.19
CA GLU A 233 -5.15 3.61 -15.89
C GLU A 233 -4.20 2.81 -15.01
N MET A 234 -4.46 1.51 -14.87
CA MET A 234 -3.61 0.61 -14.10
C MET A 234 -2.22 0.48 -14.73
N GLY A 235 -2.09 0.32 -16.04
CA GLY A 235 -0.81 0.19 -16.72
C GLY A 235 0.11 1.40 -16.50
N SER A 236 -0.46 2.60 -16.49
CA SER A 236 0.27 3.85 -16.24
C SER A 236 0.86 3.90 -14.82
N VAL A 237 0.07 3.52 -13.81
CA VAL A 237 0.53 3.45 -12.41
C VAL A 237 1.48 2.27 -12.19
N PHE A 238 1.28 1.14 -12.87
CA PHE A 238 2.18 0.00 -12.77
C PHE A 238 3.62 0.35 -13.19
N GLY A 239 3.78 1.04 -14.34
CA GLY A 239 5.09 1.45 -14.81
C GLY A 239 5.82 2.35 -13.80
N TYR A 240 5.06 3.20 -13.09
CA TYR A 240 5.59 4.02 -12.00
C TYR A 240 6.03 3.20 -10.78
N LEU A 241 5.19 2.28 -10.30
CA LEU A 241 5.55 1.44 -9.15
C LEU A 241 6.78 0.58 -9.46
N ILE A 242 6.83 -0.01 -10.66
CA ILE A 242 7.98 -0.79 -11.12
C ILE A 242 9.24 0.07 -11.22
N SER A 243 9.17 1.30 -11.73
CA SER A 243 10.36 2.15 -11.82
C SER A 243 10.93 2.49 -10.44
N LYS A 244 10.07 2.73 -9.44
CA LYS A 244 10.49 2.93 -8.04
C LYS A 244 11.12 1.67 -7.45
N ILE A 245 10.51 0.50 -7.65
CA ILE A 245 11.06 -0.78 -7.19
C ILE A 245 12.42 -1.04 -7.85
N ALA A 246 12.51 -0.88 -9.16
CA ALA A 246 13.74 -1.08 -9.92
C ALA A 246 14.87 -0.13 -9.46
N ALA A 247 14.55 1.12 -9.14
CA ALA A 247 15.52 2.06 -8.58
C ALA A 247 16.08 1.56 -7.23
N ILE A 248 15.21 1.11 -6.33
CA ILE A 248 15.66 0.58 -5.03
C ILE A 248 16.46 -0.72 -5.22
N CYS A 249 16.04 -1.59 -6.14
CA CYS A 249 16.80 -2.79 -6.47
C CYS A 249 18.19 -2.45 -7.00
N GLY A 250 18.29 -1.43 -7.85
CA GLY A 250 19.56 -0.89 -8.34
C GLY A 250 20.46 -0.40 -7.21
N GLU A 251 19.93 0.41 -6.29
CA GLU A 251 20.66 0.88 -5.10
C GLU A 251 21.23 -0.29 -4.28
N VAL A 252 20.37 -1.27 -3.95
CA VAL A 252 20.76 -2.47 -3.18
C VAL A 252 21.85 -3.27 -3.90
N THR A 253 21.69 -3.44 -5.21
CA THR A 253 22.62 -4.18 -6.05
C THR A 253 23.98 -3.48 -6.10
N ASP A 254 23.99 -2.16 -6.29
CA ASP A 254 25.22 -1.38 -6.37
C ASP A 254 25.95 -1.31 -5.02
N ASP A 255 25.22 -1.19 -3.91
CA ASP A 255 25.77 -1.23 -2.56
C ASP A 255 26.49 -2.56 -2.30
N LEU A 256 25.84 -3.68 -2.61
CA LEU A 256 26.40 -5.02 -2.44
C LEU A 256 27.62 -5.26 -3.35
N ARG A 257 27.57 -4.82 -4.61
CA ARG A 257 28.72 -4.90 -5.53
C ARG A 257 29.90 -4.06 -5.05
N GLN A 258 29.66 -2.84 -4.57
CA GLN A 258 30.71 -1.98 -4.03
C GLN A 258 31.38 -2.62 -2.82
N LEU A 259 30.60 -3.29 -1.97
CA LEU A 259 31.13 -4.01 -0.82
C LEU A 259 32.09 -5.14 -1.24
N MET A 260 31.70 -5.97 -2.22
CA MET A 260 32.56 -7.06 -2.73
C MET A 260 33.83 -6.54 -3.41
N LYS A 261 33.76 -5.41 -4.11
CA LYS A 261 34.95 -4.77 -4.69
C LYS A 261 35.96 -4.31 -3.64
N ARG A 262 35.48 -3.88 -2.46
CA ARG A 262 36.34 -3.42 -1.36
C ARG A 262 36.92 -4.57 -0.54
N THR A 263 36.28 -5.72 -0.55
CA THR A 263 36.71 -6.91 0.21
C THR A 263 36.51 -8.15 -0.66
N PRO A 264 37.55 -8.62 -1.36
CA PRO A 264 37.41 -9.75 -2.28
C PRO A 264 37.06 -11.02 -1.49
N CYS A 265 35.86 -11.52 -1.69
CA CYS A 265 35.37 -12.81 -1.20
C CYS A 265 34.31 -13.36 -2.16
N ASP A 266 33.99 -14.64 -1.99
CA ASP A 266 32.97 -15.29 -2.82
C ASP A 266 31.54 -15.06 -2.26
N ASN A 267 31.37 -14.87 -0.95
CA ASN A 267 30.06 -14.72 -0.31
C ASN A 267 29.93 -13.48 0.57
N PHE A 268 28.77 -12.82 0.54
CA PHE A 268 28.48 -11.66 1.40
C PHE A 268 28.61 -11.96 2.90
N TRP A 269 28.36 -13.21 3.29
CA TRP A 269 28.46 -13.72 4.67
C TRP A 269 29.86 -13.60 5.27
N ASP A 270 30.88 -13.62 4.42
CA ASP A 270 32.30 -13.61 4.83
C ASP A 270 32.81 -12.19 5.11
N ILE A 271 32.12 -11.15 4.60
CA ILE A 271 32.49 -9.73 4.80
C ILE A 271 31.63 -9.09 5.88
N LEU A 272 30.33 -9.37 5.88
CA LEU A 272 29.37 -8.57 6.64
C LEU A 272 29.30 -9.01 8.10
N PRO A 273 29.30 -8.05 9.06
CA PRO A 273 28.96 -8.36 10.44
C PRO A 273 27.53 -8.90 10.53
N MET A 274 27.25 -9.72 11.53
CA MET A 274 26.02 -10.52 11.62
C MET A 274 24.74 -9.68 11.46
N GLU A 275 24.75 -8.46 11.96
CA GLU A 275 23.64 -7.50 11.93
C GLU A 275 23.39 -6.92 10.53
N GLN A 276 24.41 -6.91 9.67
CA GLN A 276 24.35 -6.36 8.33
C GLN A 276 24.26 -7.42 7.24
N ARG A 277 24.17 -8.70 7.60
CA ARG A 277 24.07 -9.77 6.60
C ARG A 277 22.71 -9.75 5.90
N PRO A 278 22.65 -10.05 4.59
CA PRO A 278 21.40 -10.33 3.92
C PRO A 278 20.64 -11.47 4.63
N PRO A 279 19.31 -11.54 4.52
CA PRO A 279 18.56 -12.70 4.95
C PRO A 279 19.04 -13.97 4.24
N LEU A 280 19.17 -15.08 4.99
CA LEU A 280 19.71 -16.37 4.52
C LEU A 280 19.08 -16.84 3.19
N GLY A 281 19.92 -17.21 2.22
CA GLY A 281 19.64 -17.94 0.96
C GLY A 281 18.87 -17.18 -0.13
N ALA A 282 18.73 -15.86 0.01
CA ALA A 282 18.10 -15.03 -1.02
C ALA A 282 19.14 -14.48 -2.00
N ILE A 283 20.24 -13.96 -1.45
CA ILE A 283 21.38 -13.41 -2.18
C ILE A 283 22.62 -13.74 -1.35
N ASP A 284 23.42 -14.67 -1.84
CA ASP A 284 24.62 -15.14 -1.16
C ASP A 284 25.90 -14.62 -1.85
N CYS A 285 25.84 -14.35 -3.16
CA CYS A 285 26.98 -13.93 -3.97
C CYS A 285 26.61 -12.96 -5.13
N GLU A 286 27.62 -12.47 -5.86
CA GLU A 286 27.42 -11.49 -6.96
C GLU A 286 26.55 -12.04 -8.10
N SER A 287 26.60 -13.35 -8.39
CA SER A 287 25.78 -13.91 -9.47
C SER A 287 24.27 -13.84 -9.18
N ASP A 288 23.88 -13.84 -7.90
CA ASP A 288 22.47 -13.72 -7.49
C ASP A 288 21.92 -12.32 -7.80
N LEU A 289 22.80 -11.32 -7.92
CA LEU A 289 22.45 -9.93 -8.23
C LEU A 289 22.08 -9.71 -9.70
N ILE A 290 22.36 -10.65 -10.61
CA ILE A 290 22.16 -10.48 -12.06
C ILE A 290 20.66 -10.46 -12.45
N HIS A 291 19.79 -11.03 -11.61
CA HIS A 291 18.35 -11.15 -11.87
C HIS A 291 17.47 -10.60 -10.75
N PHE A 292 18.07 -9.84 -9.83
CA PHE A 292 17.38 -9.35 -8.64
C PHE A 292 16.17 -8.45 -8.95
N ASP A 293 16.27 -7.62 -9.98
CA ASP A 293 15.19 -6.75 -10.45
C ASP A 293 14.05 -7.53 -11.12
N ARG A 294 14.35 -8.67 -11.76
CA ARG A 294 13.37 -9.51 -12.47
C ARG A 294 12.46 -10.32 -11.56
N GLN A 295 12.82 -10.45 -10.28
CA GLN A 295 12.03 -11.18 -9.29
C GLN A 295 10.70 -10.46 -8.95
N PHE A 296 10.54 -9.21 -9.39
CA PHE A 296 9.35 -8.39 -9.13
C PHE A 296 8.39 -8.24 -10.31
N LEU A 297 8.56 -9.03 -11.37
CA LEU A 297 7.75 -8.95 -12.59
C LEU A 297 6.27 -9.35 -12.38
N GLY A 298 5.94 -9.98 -11.25
CA GLY A 298 4.56 -10.30 -10.88
C GLY A 298 3.89 -9.15 -10.13
N LEU A 299 2.89 -8.51 -10.75
CA LEU A 299 1.97 -7.53 -10.14
C LEU A 299 1.29 -8.01 -8.85
N ALA A 300 1.25 -9.32 -8.65
CA ALA A 300 0.78 -9.97 -7.45
C ALA A 300 1.77 -9.78 -6.27
N GLY A 301 3.09 -9.67 -6.50
CA GLY A 301 4.13 -9.71 -5.47
C GLY A 301 4.34 -8.42 -4.65
N LEU A 302 4.10 -7.24 -5.23
CA LEU A 302 4.33 -5.95 -4.57
C LEU A 302 3.18 -4.97 -4.81
N GLY A 303 2.47 -4.59 -3.76
CA GLY A 303 1.43 -3.56 -3.82
C GLY A 303 1.90 -2.17 -3.41
N PRO A 304 1.09 -1.12 -3.62
CA PRO A 304 1.37 0.24 -3.18
C PRO A 304 1.74 0.33 -1.70
N GLU A 305 1.06 -0.41 -0.82
CA GLU A 305 1.35 -0.39 0.63
C GLU A 305 2.77 -0.90 0.95
N PHE A 306 3.21 -1.96 0.27
CA PHE A 306 4.56 -2.50 0.46
C PHE A 306 5.62 -1.47 0.07
N LEU A 307 5.47 -0.85 -1.10
CA LEU A 307 6.39 0.16 -1.59
C LEU A 307 6.39 1.40 -0.69
N TYR A 308 5.22 1.87 -0.25
CA TYR A 308 5.07 2.99 0.68
C TYR A 308 5.87 2.76 1.98
N ARG A 309 5.79 1.56 2.57
CA ARG A 309 6.54 1.25 3.79
C ARG A 309 8.04 1.20 3.53
N ILE A 310 8.48 0.58 2.43
CA ILE A 310 9.90 0.44 2.11
C ILE A 310 10.57 1.78 1.85
N LEU A 311 9.89 2.70 1.17
CA LEU A 311 10.44 4.03 0.88
C LEU A 311 10.65 4.87 2.16
N GLN A 312 9.99 4.52 3.26
CA GLN A 312 10.14 5.18 4.56
C GLN A 312 11.14 4.47 5.49
N MET A 313 11.60 3.28 5.14
CA MET A 313 12.57 2.53 5.95
C MET A 313 13.99 3.08 5.77
N ASP A 314 14.82 2.91 6.80
CA ASP A 314 16.26 3.08 6.67
C ASP A 314 16.83 2.08 5.64
N GLN A 315 18.01 2.39 5.12
CA GLN A 315 18.65 1.66 4.02
C GLN A 315 18.82 0.17 4.32
N LEU A 316 19.21 -0.20 5.55
CA LEU A 316 19.46 -1.59 5.91
C LEU A 316 18.15 -2.38 6.00
N SER A 317 17.14 -1.80 6.66
CA SER A 317 15.82 -2.43 6.78
C SER A 317 15.14 -2.60 5.43
N ARG A 318 15.23 -1.58 4.56
CA ARG A 318 14.71 -1.62 3.18
C ARG A 318 15.39 -2.70 2.35
N ARG A 319 16.73 -2.74 2.34
CA ARG A 319 17.49 -3.80 1.66
C ARG A 319 17.02 -5.18 2.11
N ASN A 320 16.98 -5.38 3.42
CA ASN A 320 16.58 -6.64 4.03
C ASN A 320 15.14 -7.02 3.67
N MET A 321 14.21 -6.07 3.68
CA MET A 321 12.80 -6.33 3.34
C MET A 321 12.63 -6.74 1.89
N ILE A 322 13.33 -6.06 0.96
CA ILE A 322 13.32 -6.39 -0.46
C ILE A 322 13.86 -7.81 -0.66
N ILE A 323 15.06 -8.10 -0.16
CA ILE A 323 15.72 -9.40 -0.35
C ILE A 323 14.88 -10.58 0.16
N VAL A 324 14.18 -10.45 1.30
CA VAL A 324 13.30 -11.54 1.77
C VAL A 324 12.13 -11.77 0.80
N ASN A 325 11.56 -10.70 0.25
CA ASN A 325 10.35 -10.75 -0.56
C ASN A 325 10.64 -10.92 -2.07
N THR A 326 11.91 -11.14 -2.47
CA THR A 326 12.26 -11.48 -3.85
C THR A 326 12.29 -12.99 -4.11
N ARG A 327 12.04 -13.78 -3.06
CA ARG A 327 11.94 -15.24 -3.12
C ARG A 327 10.49 -15.66 -3.37
N SER A 328 10.19 -16.03 -4.60
CA SER A 328 9.00 -16.80 -4.98
C SER A 328 9.27 -17.60 -6.25
#